data_AF-A0A4U3B1C3-F1
#
_entry.id   AF-A0A4U3B1C3-F1
#
_cell.length_a   1.000
_cell.length_b   1.000
_cell.length_c   1.000
_cell.angle_alpha   90.00
_cell.angle_beta   90.00
_cell.angle_gamma   90.00
#
_symmetry.space_group_name_H-M   'P 1'
#
loop_
_entity.id
_entity.type
_entity.pdbx_description
1 polymer ?
#
loop_
_entity_poly.entity_id
_entity_poly.type
_entity_poly.pdbx_seq_one_letter_code
_entity_poly.pdbx_strand_id
1 'polypeptide(L)'
;IVMPISAPQAKVEATRGYGSEVILYGETFDDAKAKCEEIIKETGETYLHPYDDIEVMAGQGTIGLDILDDMWDVDTVIVPIGGGGIISGIAVALKS
;
A
#
# COMPACT_ATOMS: atom_id res chain seq x y z
N ILE A 1 -5.61 7.80 9.24
CA ILE A 1 -4.42 6.96 8.94
C ILE A 1 -3.65 6.72 10.23
N VAL A 2 -3.42 5.45 10.60
CA VAL A 2 -2.65 5.11 11.80
C VAL A 2 -1.23 4.72 11.40
N MET A 3 -0.23 5.28 12.08
CA MET A 3 1.19 4.99 11.85
C MET A 3 1.90 4.74 13.19
N PRO A 4 2.99 3.94 13.21
CA PRO A 4 3.84 3.84 14.39
C PRO A 4 4.42 5.20 14.79
N ILE A 5 4.68 5.40 16.09
CA ILE A 5 5.30 6.64 16.61
C ILE A 5 6.71 6.85 16.01
N SER A 6 7.37 5.75 15.64
CA SER A 6 8.70 5.72 15.00
C SER A 6 8.68 5.99 13.49
N ALA A 7 7.50 6.23 12.88
CA ALA A 7 7.39 6.46 11.45
C ALA A 7 8.24 7.67 11.00
N PRO A 8 8.93 7.59 9.85
CA PRO A 8 9.74 8.70 9.35
C PRO A 8 8.94 10.00 9.26
N GLN A 9 9.44 11.07 9.87
CA GLN A 9 8.72 12.34 10.00
C GLN A 9 8.25 12.91 8.66
N ALA A 10 9.06 12.78 7.60
CA ALA A 10 8.68 13.19 6.25
C ALA A 10 7.41 12.48 5.74
N LYS A 11 7.19 11.20 6.09
CA LYS A 11 5.98 10.46 5.71
C LYS A 11 4.76 10.94 6.49
N VAL A 12 4.94 11.24 7.78
CA VAL A 12 3.88 11.77 8.66
C VAL A 12 3.43 13.15 8.16
N GLU A 13 4.38 14.05 7.89
CA GLU A 13 4.11 15.40 7.41
C GLU A 13 3.46 15.41 6.02
N ALA A 14 3.97 14.59 5.08
CA ALA A 14 3.35 14.47 3.76
C ALA A 14 1.90 13.98 3.86
N THR A 15 1.64 12.96 4.69
CA THR A 15 0.30 12.40 4.88
C THR A 15 -0.67 13.43 5.46
N ARG A 16 -0.23 14.21 6.45
CA ARG A 16 -1.01 15.35 6.97
C ARG A 16 -1.22 16.44 5.91
N GLY A 17 -0.20 16.71 5.10
CA GLY A 17 -0.26 17.67 4.00
C GLY A 17 -1.29 17.29 2.91
N TYR A 18 -1.58 16.00 2.73
CA TYR A 18 -2.66 15.52 1.88
C TYR A 18 -4.05 15.65 2.50
N GLY A 19 -4.19 16.23 3.69
CA GLY A 19 -5.46 16.45 4.38
C GLY A 19 -5.94 15.26 5.21
N SER A 20 -5.09 14.24 5.41
CA SER A 20 -5.44 13.08 6.22
C SER A 20 -5.23 13.34 7.71
N GLU A 21 -6.15 12.86 8.54
CA GLU A 21 -5.91 12.72 9.96
C GLU A 21 -4.89 11.60 10.21
N VAL A 22 -3.78 11.96 10.88
CA VAL A 22 -2.69 11.01 11.20
C VAL A 22 -2.64 10.77 12.70
N ILE A 23 -2.89 9.52 13.09
CA ILE A 23 -2.81 9.02 14.46
C ILE A 23 -1.48 8.28 14.60
N LEU A 24 -0.60 8.79 15.46
CA LEU A 24 0.67 8.12 15.78
C LEU A 24 0.44 7.22 17.01
N TYR A 25 0.59 5.91 16.84
CA TYR A 25 0.32 4.95 17.90
C TYR A 25 1.22 3.72 17.79
N GLY A 26 1.72 3.26 18.94
CA GLY A 26 2.55 2.06 19.03
C GLY A 26 3.98 2.24 18.52
N GLU A 27 4.81 1.22 18.73
CA GLU A 27 6.22 1.23 18.30
C GLU A 27 6.41 0.50 16.98
N THR A 28 5.54 -0.48 16.72
CA THR A 28 5.59 -1.37 15.55
C THR A 28 4.41 -1.17 14.62
N PHE A 29 4.52 -1.72 13.41
CA PHE A 29 3.40 -1.77 12.47
C PHE A 29 2.20 -2.54 13.04
N ASP A 30 2.44 -3.63 13.77
CA ASP A 30 1.37 -4.44 14.35
C ASP A 30 0.60 -3.69 15.44
N ASP A 31 1.29 -2.87 16.24
CA ASP A 31 0.62 -2.01 17.22
C ASP A 31 -0.29 -0.97 16.54
N ALA A 32 0.21 -0.34 15.48
CA ALA A 32 -0.56 0.63 14.69
C ALA A 32 -1.76 -0.04 14.00
N LYS A 33 -1.59 -1.27 13.51
CA LYS A 33 -2.67 -2.08 12.93
C LYS A 33 -3.72 -2.43 13.98
N ALA A 34 -3.31 -2.90 15.16
CA ALA A 34 -4.24 -3.21 16.26
C ALA A 34 -5.05 -1.96 16.64
N LYS A 35 -4.42 -0.78 16.68
CA LYS A 35 -5.15 0.48 16.90
C LYS A 35 -6.12 0.82 15.77
N CYS A 36 -5.75 0.56 14.53
CA CYS A 36 -6.66 0.73 13.40
C CYS A 36 -7.90 -0.19 13.54
N GLU A 37 -7.71 -1.45 13.96
CA GLU A 37 -8.80 -2.40 14.19
C GLU A 37 -9.74 -1.97 15.33
N GLU A 38 -9.22 -1.34 16.38
CA GLU A 38 -10.04 -0.71 17.43
C GLU A 38 -10.92 0.41 16.85
N ILE A 39 -10.31 1.33 16.11
CA ILE A 39 -11.03 2.46 15.50
C ILE A 39 -12.14 1.96 14.58
N ILE A 40 -11.85 0.97 13.73
CA ILE A 40 -12.86 0.37 12.85
C ILE A 40 -14.04 -0.21 13.63
N LYS A 41 -13.80 -0.87 14.77
CA LYS A 41 -14.87 -1.40 15.62
C LYS A 41 -15.73 -0.29 16.24
N GLU A 42 -15.14 0.86 16.52
CA GLU A 42 -15.82 2.01 17.13
C GLU A 42 -16.56 2.88 16.10
N THR A 43 -15.98 3.09 14.92
CA THR A 43 -16.47 4.04 13.91
C THR A 43 -17.25 3.36 12.78
N GLY A 44 -17.02 2.07 12.54
CA GLY A 44 -17.59 1.34 11.40
C GLY A 44 -16.97 1.70 10.04
N GLU A 45 -15.81 2.37 10.03
CA GLU A 45 -15.11 2.75 8.81
C GLU A 45 -14.58 1.53 8.03
N THR A 46 -14.40 1.70 6.72
CA THR A 46 -13.82 0.66 5.86
C THR A 46 -12.31 0.57 6.05
N TYR A 47 -11.81 -0.62 6.35
CA TYR A 47 -10.38 -0.87 6.32
C TYR A 47 -9.89 -1.05 4.89
N LEU A 48 -8.91 -0.21 4.50
CA LEU A 48 -8.23 -0.34 3.22
C LEU A 48 -6.88 -1.03 3.45
N HIS A 49 -6.77 -2.29 3.00
CA HIS A 49 -5.52 -3.03 3.15
C HIS A 49 -4.44 -2.46 2.22
N PRO A 50 -3.21 -2.20 2.70
CA PRO A 50 -2.17 -1.61 1.85
C PRO A 50 -1.62 -2.51 0.73
N TYR A 51 -2.06 -3.77 0.61
CA TYR A 51 -1.53 -4.72 -0.40
C TYR A 51 -2.34 -6.00 -0.58
N ASP A 52 -2.89 -6.59 0.50
CA ASP A 52 -3.66 -7.85 0.49
C ASP A 52 -5.15 -7.58 0.22
N ASP A 53 -5.41 -6.93 -0.91
CA ASP A 53 -6.74 -6.62 -1.42
C ASP A 53 -6.70 -6.70 -2.95
N ILE A 54 -7.74 -7.28 -3.56
CA ILE A 54 -7.76 -7.58 -4.99
C ILE A 54 -7.77 -6.31 -5.84
N GLU A 55 -8.46 -5.25 -5.41
CA GLU A 55 -8.53 -3.97 -6.12
C GLU A 55 -7.22 -3.21 -5.97
N VAL A 56 -6.62 -3.24 -4.77
CA VAL A 56 -5.29 -2.65 -4.54
C VAL A 56 -4.24 -3.32 -5.43
N MET A 57 -4.24 -4.65 -5.48
CA MET A 57 -3.32 -5.44 -6.32
C MET A 57 -3.56 -5.19 -7.82
N ALA A 58 -4.81 -5.20 -8.28
CA ALA A 58 -5.16 -4.89 -9.67
C ALA A 58 -4.73 -3.47 -10.06
N GLY A 59 -4.93 -2.49 -9.18
CA GLY A 59 -4.44 -1.13 -9.36
C GLY A 59 -2.93 -1.05 -9.59
N GLN A 60 -2.13 -1.83 -8.84
CA GLN A 60 -0.68 -1.87 -9.07
C GLN A 60 -0.30 -2.52 -10.41
N GLY A 61 -1.15 -3.41 -10.94
CA GLY A 61 -0.95 -4.06 -12.24
C GLY A 61 -0.96 -3.11 -13.42
N THR A 62 -1.54 -1.91 -13.26
CA THR A 62 -1.48 -0.85 -14.29
C THR A 62 -0.05 -0.46 -14.66
N ILE A 63 0.89 -0.52 -13.72
CA ILE A 63 2.33 -0.33 -13.99
C ILE A 63 2.83 -1.37 -15.00
N GLY A 64 2.35 -2.61 -14.92
CA GLY A 64 2.69 -3.65 -15.89
C GLY A 64 2.12 -3.38 -17.29
N LEU A 65 0.94 -2.77 -17.38
CA LEU A 65 0.37 -2.34 -18.65
C LEU A 65 1.20 -1.23 -19.29
N ASP A 66 1.59 -0.21 -18.50
CA ASP A 66 2.46 0.87 -18.96
C ASP A 66 3.82 0.33 -19.47
N ILE A 67 4.40 -0.67 -18.79
CA ILE A 67 5.63 -1.33 -19.24
C ILE A 67 5.45 -2.00 -20.61
N LEU A 68 4.34 -2.70 -20.84
CA LEU A 68 4.08 -3.36 -22.13
C LEU A 68 3.79 -2.37 -23.25
N ASP A 69 3.14 -1.26 -22.92
CA ASP A 69 2.89 -0.18 -23.87
C ASP A 69 4.20 0.48 -24.33
N ASP A 70 5.15 0.70 -23.41
CA ASP A 70 6.46 1.31 -23.71
C ASP A 70 7.48 0.31 -24.29
N MET A 71 7.47 -0.95 -23.84
CA MET A 71 8.42 -2.00 -24.23
C MET A 71 7.77 -3.39 -24.19
N TRP A 72 7.02 -3.69 -25.24
CA TRP A 72 6.25 -4.94 -25.38
C TRP A 72 7.09 -6.23 -25.32
N ASP A 73 8.38 -6.17 -25.67
CA ASP A 73 9.32 -7.29 -25.71
C ASP A 73 10.24 -7.36 -24.49
N VAL A 74 9.84 -6.74 -23.37
CA VAL A 74 10.63 -6.76 -22.13
C VAL A 74 10.96 -8.19 -21.66
N ASP A 75 12.26 -8.48 -21.57
CA ASP A 75 12.73 -9.79 -21.10
C ASP A 75 12.64 -9.95 -19.58
N THR A 76 12.90 -8.89 -18.82
CA THR A 76 13.03 -8.95 -17.35
C THR A 76 12.59 -7.66 -16.68
N VAL A 77 11.75 -7.80 -15.65
CA VAL A 77 11.30 -6.70 -14.79
C VAL A 77 11.66 -7.03 -13.34
N ILE A 78 12.39 -6.12 -12.69
CA ILE A 78 12.80 -6.25 -11.28
C ILE A 78 11.83 -5.42 -10.44
N VAL A 79 11.15 -6.07 -9.48
CA VAL A 79 10.10 -5.43 -8.66
C VAL A 79 10.45 -5.56 -7.17
N PRO A 80 10.41 -4.47 -6.38
CA PRO A 80 10.61 -4.55 -4.94
C PRO A 80 9.43 -5.26 -4.25
N ILE A 81 9.73 -5.99 -3.16
CA ILE A 81 8.72 -6.77 -2.43
C ILE A 81 8.69 -6.32 -0.97
N GLY A 82 7.57 -5.72 -0.58
CA GLY A 82 7.13 -5.58 0.80
C GLY A 82 6.04 -6.62 1.10
N GLY A 83 4.78 -6.19 1.17
CA GLY A 83 3.61 -7.07 1.32
C GLY A 83 3.17 -7.82 0.05
N GLY A 84 3.80 -7.56 -1.10
CA GLY A 84 3.58 -8.33 -2.34
C GLY A 84 2.58 -7.74 -3.34
N GLY A 85 1.76 -6.74 -2.97
CA GLY A 85 0.72 -6.18 -3.86
C GLY A 85 1.25 -5.68 -5.22
N ILE A 86 2.40 -5.00 -5.23
CA ILE A 86 3.02 -4.48 -6.46
C ILE A 86 3.48 -5.61 -7.39
N ILE A 87 4.29 -6.56 -6.87
CA ILE A 87 4.80 -7.67 -7.70
C ILE A 87 3.67 -8.56 -8.20
N SER A 88 2.63 -8.80 -7.38
CA SER A 88 1.47 -9.58 -7.79
C SER A 88 0.73 -8.90 -8.94
N GLY A 89 0.41 -7.60 -8.81
CA GLY A 89 -0.28 -6.86 -9.85
C GLY A 89 0.51 -6.81 -11.16
N ILE A 90 1.79 -6.44 -11.09
CA ILE A 90 2.66 -6.37 -12.28
C ILE A 90 2.81 -7.76 -12.92
N ALA A 91 3.04 -8.81 -12.13
CA ALA A 91 3.19 -10.16 -12.65
C ALA A 91 1.93 -10.67 -13.36
N VAL A 92 0.74 -10.37 -12.81
CA VAL A 92 -0.53 -10.69 -13.47
C VAL A 92 -0.60 -9.99 -14.83
N ALA A 93 -0.37 -8.67 -14.89
CA ALA A 93 -0.41 -7.94 -16.15
C ALA A 93 0.58 -8.46 -17.21
N LEU A 94 1.83 -8.74 -16.81
CA LEU A 94 2.91 -9.17 -17.73
C LEU A 94 2.84 -10.64 -18.17
N LYS A 95 2.05 -11.48 -17.48
CA LYS A 95 1.96 -12.93 -17.74
C LYS A 95 0.54 -13.40 -18.12
N SER A 96 -0.37 -12.46 -18.36
CA SER A 96 -1.72 -12.74 -18.86
C SER A 96 -1.77 -12.97 -20.36
#